data_AF-A0A9D4LUF6-F1
#
_entry.id   AF-A0A9D4LUF6-F1
#
_cell.length_a   1.000
_cell.length_b   1.000
_cell.length_c   1.000
_cell.angle_alpha   90.00
_cell.angle_beta   90.00
_cell.angle_gamma   90.00
#
_symmetry.space_group_name_H-M   'P 1'
#
loop_
_entity.id
_entity.type
_entity.pdbx_description
1 polymer ?
#
loop_
_entity_poly.entity_id
_entity_poly.type
_entity_poly.pdbx_seq_one_letter_code
_entity_poly.pdbx_strand_id
1 'polypeptide(L)'
;MYPDAFKFITQSCKNVAGWCTSLALKIGTTVQKCLKILISKRIKTNNRDLQTRAEELSKLFEINWTDDVSSNALRTLHEAKQNSQKGLLPLTNDVKVMSEYLRHVAERHANTLQGSASDCEKRQAWHKLSEICLCQSILFNRRRSGELSKMTVEEYSKNKLTNDDGELDGCLTKLEKDLCRYYFRTEIIAKPGRIAAVLFPRQVKENIDLLIRSRNSLTNCFNSKYLFPTKSASSHIRGTDVLRSIAIDCGAEHPERLRSTKLRKHIATMTQLFNLSDNDLDILAKFLGHDIRVHREFYRLLDGTMQVAKVKKLLMMMESGQITRNSVNSLDDM
;
A
#
# COMPACT_ATOMS: atom_id res chain seq x y z
N MET A 1 35.53 30.81 -4.41
CA MET A 1 34.90 30.60 -3.08
C MET A 1 33.44 30.12 -3.10
N TYR A 2 32.64 30.25 -4.17
CA TYR A 2 31.27 29.66 -4.25
C TYR A 2 31.06 28.57 -5.30
N PRO A 3 31.86 28.46 -6.38
CA PRO A 3 32.00 27.20 -7.11
C PRO A 3 32.40 26.07 -6.16
N ASP A 4 33.17 26.39 -5.12
CA ASP A 4 33.66 25.43 -4.12
C ASP A 4 32.53 24.95 -3.19
N ALA A 5 31.64 25.86 -2.76
CA ALA A 5 30.48 25.50 -1.94
C ALA A 5 29.46 24.66 -2.72
N PHE A 6 29.16 25.03 -3.97
CA PHE A 6 28.30 24.23 -4.83
C PHE A 6 28.91 22.85 -5.11
N LYS A 7 30.20 22.80 -5.50
CA LYS A 7 30.93 21.54 -5.71
C LYS A 7 30.95 20.68 -4.45
N PHE A 8 31.18 21.27 -3.28
CA PHE A 8 31.17 20.56 -2.00
C PHE A 8 29.80 19.96 -1.69
N ILE A 9 28.72 20.72 -1.88
CA ILE A 9 27.35 20.22 -1.65
C ILE A 9 27.01 19.12 -2.66
N THR A 10 27.37 19.30 -3.93
CA THR A 10 27.15 18.30 -4.98
C THR A 10 27.92 17.01 -4.69
N GLN A 11 29.20 17.10 -4.29
CA GLN A 11 30.00 15.92 -3.95
C GLN A 11 29.48 15.23 -2.68
N SER A 12 29.12 15.99 -1.65
CA SER A 12 28.52 15.46 -0.42
C SER A 12 27.19 14.78 -0.71
N CYS A 13 26.36 15.38 -1.57
CA CYS A 13 25.11 14.81 -2.03
C CYS A 13 25.35 13.48 -2.76
N LYS A 14 26.32 13.41 -3.68
CA LYS A 14 26.67 12.17 -4.38
C LYS A 14 27.14 11.07 -3.42
N ASN A 15 27.97 11.40 -2.44
CA ASN A 15 28.45 10.45 -1.44
C ASN A 15 27.31 9.90 -0.57
N VAL A 16 26.36 10.74 -0.16
CA VAL A 16 25.18 10.33 0.63
C VAL A 16 24.14 9.61 -0.24
N ALA A 17 23.97 10.04 -1.49
CA ALA A 17 23.02 9.48 -2.45
C ALA A 17 23.39 8.05 -2.88
N GLY A 18 24.67 7.66 -2.79
CA GLY A 18 25.11 6.27 -2.94
C GLY A 18 24.38 5.28 -2.02
N TRP A 19 23.80 5.77 -0.93
CA TRP A 19 23.01 4.99 0.03
C TRP A 19 21.48 5.12 -0.19
N CYS A 20 21.02 6.21 -0.80
CA CYS A 20 19.60 6.46 -1.08
C CYS A 20 19.41 7.51 -2.19
N THR A 21 19.12 7.07 -3.41
CA THR A 21 18.93 7.94 -4.59
C THR A 21 17.76 8.92 -4.46
N SER A 22 16.70 8.58 -3.71
CA SER A 22 15.58 9.50 -3.44
C SER A 22 15.94 10.67 -2.51
N LEU A 23 17.00 10.51 -1.70
CA LEU A 23 17.48 11.54 -0.78
C LEU A 23 18.18 12.66 -1.54
N ALA A 24 18.88 12.35 -2.63
CA ALA A 24 19.56 13.32 -3.48
C ALA A 24 18.61 14.44 -3.96
N LEU A 25 17.41 14.06 -4.41
CA LEU A 25 16.36 14.99 -4.85
C LEU A 25 15.86 15.88 -3.70
N LYS A 26 15.72 15.29 -2.50
CA LYS A 26 15.27 16.02 -1.30
C LYS A 26 16.31 17.01 -0.80
N ILE A 27 17.59 16.70 -0.93
CA ILE A 27 18.69 17.61 -0.54
C ILE A 27 18.62 18.89 -1.38
N GLY A 28 18.53 18.79 -2.71
CA GLY A 28 18.46 19.97 -3.58
C GLY A 28 17.28 20.89 -3.26
N THR A 29 16.09 20.30 -3.11
CA THR A 29 14.88 21.05 -2.76
C THR A 29 14.96 21.70 -1.38
N THR A 30 15.59 21.02 -0.40
CA THR A 30 15.78 21.56 0.95
C THR A 30 16.77 22.71 0.96
N VAL A 31 17.91 22.57 0.28
CA VAL A 31 18.94 23.61 0.20
C VAL A 31 18.40 24.86 -0.48
N GLN A 32 17.65 24.73 -1.57
CA GLN A 32 16.98 25.88 -2.20
C GLN A 32 15.99 26.58 -1.28
N LYS A 33 15.25 25.85 -0.43
CA LYS A 33 14.37 26.47 0.59
C LYS A 33 15.18 27.25 1.62
N CYS A 34 16.29 26.68 2.11
CA CYS A 34 17.18 27.36 3.04
C CYS A 34 17.76 28.64 2.44
N LEU A 35 18.16 28.62 1.16
CA LEU A 35 18.65 29.80 0.44
C LEU A 35 17.58 30.87 0.32
N LYS A 36 16.33 30.52 -0.03
CA LYS A 36 15.21 31.47 -0.07
C LYS A 36 14.94 32.13 1.28
N ILE A 37 14.99 31.36 2.37
CA ILE A 37 14.84 31.89 3.74
C ILE A 37 15.99 32.86 4.07
N LEU A 38 17.22 32.49 3.73
CA LEU A 38 18.39 33.32 3.95
C LEU A 38 18.30 34.65 3.18
N ILE A 39 17.97 34.60 1.88
CA ILE A 39 17.75 35.79 1.04
C ILE A 39 16.70 36.70 1.67
N SER A 40 15.53 36.15 2.02
CA SER A 40 14.44 36.92 2.66
C SER A 40 14.89 37.59 3.96
N LYS A 41 15.65 36.90 4.81
CA LYS A 41 16.17 37.47 6.05
C LYS A 41 17.17 38.59 5.79
N ARG A 42 18.02 38.47 4.75
CA ARG A 42 19.04 39.48 4.43
C ARG A 42 18.48 40.73 3.78
N ILE A 43 17.44 40.60 2.95
CA ILE A 43 16.64 41.72 2.45
C ILE A 43 16.09 42.54 3.61
N LYS A 44 15.51 41.87 4.62
CA LYS A 44 14.95 42.54 5.82
C LYS A 44 16.00 43.24 6.68
N THR A 45 17.23 42.73 6.74
CA THR A 45 18.32 43.30 7.54
C THR A 45 19.23 44.25 6.73
N ASN A 46 18.90 44.54 5.48
CA ASN A 46 19.65 45.39 4.55
C ASN A 46 21.14 45.00 4.36
N ASN A 47 21.46 43.70 4.49
CA ASN A 47 22.82 43.17 4.32
C ASN A 47 23.00 42.67 2.89
N ARG A 48 23.56 43.51 2.02
CA ARG A 48 23.65 43.26 0.58
C ARG A 48 24.68 42.19 0.20
N ASP A 49 25.81 42.10 0.89
CA ASP A 49 26.86 41.10 0.57
C ASP A 49 26.34 39.66 0.70
N LEU A 50 25.75 39.33 1.85
CA LEU A 50 25.19 37.99 2.08
C LEU A 50 23.96 37.70 1.25
N GLN A 51 23.20 38.74 0.85
CA GLN A 51 22.08 38.59 -0.07
C GLN A 51 22.58 38.15 -1.45
N THR A 52 23.50 38.91 -2.06
CA THR A 52 24.05 38.61 -3.39
C THR A 52 24.67 37.22 -3.43
N ARG A 53 25.41 36.84 -2.40
CA ARG A 53 26.03 35.51 -2.29
C ARG A 53 25.01 34.37 -2.25
N ALA A 54 23.88 34.55 -1.55
CA ALA A 54 22.82 33.55 -1.48
C ALA A 54 22.03 33.46 -2.80
N GLU A 55 21.85 34.58 -3.50
CA GLU A 55 21.23 34.63 -4.83
C GLU A 55 22.09 33.93 -5.89
N GLU A 56 23.40 34.18 -5.90
CA GLU A 56 24.35 33.51 -6.80
C GLU A 56 24.37 31.99 -6.59
N LEU A 57 24.40 31.52 -5.34
CA LEU A 57 24.34 30.09 -5.06
C LEU A 57 22.98 29.49 -5.44
N SER A 58 21.88 30.20 -5.21
CA SER A 58 20.55 29.76 -5.64
C SER A 58 20.48 29.59 -7.16
N LYS A 59 21.08 30.51 -7.91
CA LYS A 59 21.16 30.46 -9.37
C LYS A 59 21.98 29.27 -9.86
N LEU A 60 23.10 28.95 -9.21
CA LEU A 60 23.87 27.73 -9.50
C LEU A 60 23.04 26.46 -9.28
N PHE A 61 22.23 26.41 -8.22
CA PHE A 61 21.30 25.30 -8.00
C PHE A 61 20.21 25.22 -9.06
N GLU A 62 19.73 26.33 -9.60
CA GLU A 62 18.72 26.33 -10.67
C GLU A 62 19.30 25.85 -12.01
N ILE A 63 20.54 26.25 -12.33
CA ILE A 63 21.18 25.94 -13.61
C ILE A 63 21.77 24.53 -13.62
N ASN A 64 22.56 24.17 -12.60
CA ASN A 64 23.45 23.00 -12.68
C ASN A 64 22.95 21.77 -11.91
N TRP A 65 22.07 21.93 -10.92
CA TRP A 65 21.66 20.82 -10.04
C TRP A 65 20.92 19.70 -10.79
N THR A 66 20.18 20.07 -11.85
CA THR A 66 19.46 19.11 -12.68
C THR A 66 20.43 18.14 -13.34
N ASP A 67 21.47 18.66 -13.99
CA ASP A 67 22.42 17.86 -14.75
C ASP A 67 23.41 17.13 -13.85
N ASP A 68 23.89 17.78 -12.78
CA ASP A 68 24.92 17.23 -11.91
C ASP A 68 24.40 16.12 -10.97
N VAL A 69 23.11 16.17 -10.61
CA VAL A 69 22.53 15.31 -9.57
C VAL A 69 21.19 14.73 -9.97
N SER A 70 20.21 15.57 -10.32
CA SER A 70 18.81 15.13 -10.38
C SER A 70 18.53 14.20 -11.56
N SER A 71 19.12 14.44 -12.72
CA SER A 71 18.99 13.60 -13.93
C SER A 71 19.46 12.17 -13.67
N ASN A 72 20.65 12.02 -13.08
CA ASN A 72 21.24 10.74 -12.70
C ASN A 72 20.41 10.04 -11.62
N ALA A 73 20.01 10.75 -10.57
CA ALA A 73 19.18 10.19 -9.51
C ALA A 73 17.81 9.72 -10.05
N LEU A 74 17.18 10.50 -10.93
CA LEU A 74 15.91 10.14 -11.56
C LEU A 74 16.06 8.94 -12.50
N ARG A 75 17.12 8.88 -13.30
CA ARG A 75 17.43 7.74 -14.15
C ARG A 75 17.62 6.46 -13.33
N THR A 76 18.46 6.49 -12.29
CA THR A 76 18.66 5.33 -11.42
C THR A 76 17.37 4.93 -10.69
N LEU A 77 16.55 5.88 -10.26
CA LEU A 77 15.23 5.59 -9.69
C LEU A 77 14.28 4.98 -10.72
N HIS A 78 14.31 5.44 -11.96
CA HIS A 78 13.50 4.92 -13.05
C HIS A 78 13.93 3.49 -13.44
N GLU A 79 15.23 3.25 -13.59
CA GLU A 79 15.81 1.92 -13.83
C GLU A 79 15.51 0.97 -12.67
N ALA A 80 15.68 1.39 -11.42
CA ALA A 80 15.30 0.61 -10.25
C ALA A 80 13.79 0.35 -10.19
N LYS A 81 12.97 1.32 -10.60
CA LYS A 81 11.52 1.15 -10.72
C LYS A 81 11.18 0.11 -11.80
N GLN A 82 11.79 0.17 -12.98
CA GLN A 82 11.61 -0.82 -14.05
C GLN A 82 12.09 -2.21 -13.63
N ASN A 83 13.25 -2.31 -12.98
CA ASN A 83 13.77 -3.58 -12.46
C ASN A 83 12.91 -4.14 -11.32
N SER A 84 12.35 -3.29 -10.46
CA SER A 84 11.38 -3.71 -9.42
C SER A 84 9.96 -3.94 -9.96
N GLN A 85 9.67 -3.50 -11.19
CA GLN A 85 8.44 -3.85 -11.93
C GLN A 85 8.50 -5.30 -12.44
N LYS A 86 9.72 -5.84 -12.65
CA LYS A 86 9.98 -7.29 -12.75
C LYS A 86 9.94 -8.02 -11.40
N GLY A 87 9.73 -7.28 -10.30
CA GLY A 87 9.64 -7.84 -8.96
C GLY A 87 8.47 -8.80 -8.87
N LEU A 88 8.78 -10.09 -8.81
CA LEU A 88 7.83 -11.20 -8.84
C LEU A 88 6.66 -10.95 -7.89
N LEU A 89 5.46 -11.10 -8.43
CA LEU A 89 4.23 -11.04 -7.65
C LEU A 89 4.23 -12.18 -6.62
N PRO A 90 3.53 -11.99 -5.47
CA PRO A 90 3.20 -13.09 -4.58
C PRO A 90 2.62 -14.26 -5.38
N LEU A 91 3.06 -15.49 -5.07
CA LEU A 91 2.38 -16.66 -5.59
C LEU A 91 0.99 -16.75 -4.96
N THR A 92 -0.01 -17.15 -5.74
CA THR A 92 -1.36 -17.37 -5.20
C THR A 92 -1.34 -18.45 -4.11
N ASN A 93 -0.46 -19.46 -4.25
CA ASN A 93 -0.23 -20.47 -3.23
C ASN A 93 0.32 -19.88 -1.93
N ASP A 94 1.34 -19.02 -1.98
CA ASP A 94 1.89 -18.34 -0.78
C ASP A 94 0.82 -17.52 -0.05
N VAL A 95 -0.05 -16.84 -0.81
CA VAL A 95 -1.18 -16.09 -0.24
C VAL A 95 -2.17 -17.01 0.46
N LYS A 96 -2.45 -18.19 -0.11
CA LYS A 96 -3.31 -19.22 0.48
C LYS A 96 -2.69 -19.78 1.77
N VAL A 97 -1.42 -20.21 1.72
CA VAL A 97 -0.66 -20.71 2.88
C VAL A 97 -0.67 -19.70 4.02
N MET A 98 -0.39 -18.42 3.73
CA MET A 98 -0.45 -17.36 4.73
C MET A 98 -1.85 -17.18 5.32
N SER A 99 -2.90 -17.26 4.49
CA SER A 99 -4.29 -17.15 4.94
C SER A 99 -4.70 -18.29 5.87
N GLU A 100 -4.31 -19.53 5.55
CA GLU A 100 -4.57 -20.71 6.37
C GLU A 100 -3.82 -20.66 7.70
N TYR A 101 -2.53 -20.31 7.66
CA TYR A 101 -1.70 -20.09 8.85
C TYR A 101 -2.33 -19.06 9.79
N LEU A 102 -2.71 -17.89 9.26
CA LEU A 102 -3.36 -16.83 10.02
C LEU A 102 -4.65 -17.31 10.69
N ARG A 103 -5.48 -18.09 9.97
CA ARG A 103 -6.73 -18.66 10.52
C ARG A 103 -6.45 -19.57 11.71
N HIS A 104 -5.52 -20.50 11.58
CA HIS A 104 -5.17 -21.45 12.66
C HIS A 104 -4.57 -20.75 13.89
N VAL A 105 -3.68 -19.79 13.68
CA VAL A 105 -3.07 -19.04 14.78
C VAL A 105 -4.10 -18.15 15.48
N ALA A 106 -5.03 -17.54 14.73
CA ALA A 106 -6.12 -16.76 15.30
C ALA A 106 -7.01 -17.62 16.21
N GLU A 107 -7.43 -18.79 15.74
CA GLU A 107 -8.26 -19.74 16.48
C GLU A 107 -7.58 -20.19 17.80
N ARG A 108 -6.30 -20.56 17.73
CA ARG A 108 -5.51 -20.95 18.91
C ARG A 108 -5.49 -19.86 19.98
N HIS A 109 -5.21 -18.61 19.60
CA HIS A 109 -5.14 -17.51 20.56
C HIS A 109 -6.51 -17.04 21.04
N ALA A 110 -7.54 -17.09 20.19
CA ALA A 110 -8.92 -16.83 20.60
C ALA A 110 -9.38 -17.83 21.67
N ASN A 111 -9.11 -19.12 21.48
CA ASN A 111 -9.40 -20.17 22.46
C ASN A 111 -8.62 -19.97 23.76
N THR A 112 -7.35 -19.55 23.68
CA THR A 112 -6.54 -19.23 24.87
C THR A 112 -7.14 -18.07 25.68
N LEU A 113 -7.66 -17.03 25.00
CA LEU A 113 -8.31 -15.89 25.65
C LEU A 113 -9.62 -16.26 26.34
N GLN A 114 -10.41 -17.14 25.73
CA GLN A 114 -11.71 -17.56 26.23
C GLN A 114 -11.63 -18.68 27.28
N GLY A 115 -10.55 -19.46 27.28
CA GLY A 115 -10.34 -20.58 28.19
C GLY A 115 -9.82 -20.17 29.58
N SER A 116 -9.38 -21.18 30.33
CA SER A 116 -8.90 -21.05 31.71
C SER A 116 -7.39 -20.78 31.84
N ALA A 117 -6.76 -20.23 30.79
CA ALA A 117 -5.33 -19.89 30.81
C ALA A 117 -5.02 -18.78 31.84
N SER A 118 -3.76 -18.70 32.27
CA SER A 118 -3.30 -17.66 33.20
C SER A 118 -3.40 -16.26 32.58
N ASP A 119 -3.47 -15.21 33.42
CA ASP A 119 -3.53 -13.82 32.94
C ASP A 119 -2.32 -13.43 32.09
N CYS A 120 -1.13 -13.99 32.39
CA CYS A 120 0.07 -13.76 31.59
C CYS A 120 -0.07 -14.34 30.18
N GLU A 121 -0.53 -15.58 30.06
CA GLU A 121 -0.76 -16.25 28.78
C GLU A 121 -1.87 -15.57 27.99
N LYS A 122 -2.97 -15.18 28.66
CA LYS A 122 -4.06 -14.42 28.04
C LYS A 122 -3.57 -13.09 27.50
N ARG A 123 -2.72 -12.36 28.23
CA ARG A 123 -2.13 -11.10 27.73
C ARG A 123 -1.25 -11.33 26.50
N GLN A 124 -0.44 -12.39 26.49
CA GLN A 124 0.39 -12.73 25.33
C GLN A 124 -0.49 -13.12 24.12
N ALA A 125 -1.51 -13.95 24.35
CA ALA A 125 -2.47 -14.34 23.33
C ALA A 125 -3.25 -13.14 22.78
N TRP A 126 -3.61 -12.17 23.63
CA TRP A 126 -4.25 -10.92 23.21
C TRP A 126 -3.38 -10.15 22.23
N HIS A 127 -2.11 -9.92 22.57
CA HIS A 127 -1.20 -9.20 21.68
C HIS A 127 -0.96 -9.95 20.37
N LYS A 128 -0.81 -11.28 20.43
CA LYS A 128 -0.60 -12.06 19.21
C LYS A 128 -1.84 -12.09 18.33
N LEU A 129 -3.02 -12.28 18.91
CA LEU A 129 -4.29 -12.20 18.18
C LEU A 129 -4.49 -10.81 17.56
N SER A 130 -4.08 -9.74 18.24
CA SER A 130 -4.09 -8.37 17.70
C SER A 130 -3.24 -8.23 16.43
N GLU A 131 -2.01 -8.76 16.44
CA GLU A 131 -1.14 -8.81 15.25
C GLU A 131 -1.77 -9.62 14.10
N ILE A 132 -2.34 -10.78 14.43
CA ILE A 132 -2.93 -11.70 13.46
C ILE A 132 -4.18 -11.09 12.82
N CYS A 133 -5.08 -10.49 13.60
CA CYS A 133 -6.25 -9.78 13.09
C CYS A 133 -5.83 -8.63 12.17
N LEU A 134 -4.86 -7.80 12.55
CA LEU A 134 -4.34 -6.73 11.69
C LEU A 134 -3.81 -7.31 10.36
N CYS A 135 -3.08 -8.41 10.42
CA CYS A 135 -2.54 -9.07 9.23
C CYS A 135 -3.65 -9.64 8.34
N GLN A 136 -4.65 -10.32 8.90
CA GLN A 136 -5.82 -10.82 8.17
C GLN A 136 -6.57 -9.69 7.49
N SER A 137 -6.78 -8.56 8.19
CA SER A 137 -7.43 -7.38 7.62
C SER A 137 -6.65 -6.79 6.45
N ILE A 138 -5.32 -6.69 6.56
CA ILE A 138 -4.47 -6.17 5.47
C ILE A 138 -4.44 -7.15 4.30
N LEU A 139 -4.33 -8.45 4.58
CA LEU A 139 -4.32 -9.49 3.58
C LEU A 139 -5.65 -9.46 2.81
N PHE A 140 -6.79 -9.54 3.48
CA PHE A 140 -8.10 -9.59 2.84
C PHE A 140 -8.41 -8.34 2.01
N ASN A 141 -8.26 -7.15 2.60
CA ASN A 141 -8.63 -5.91 1.93
C ASN A 141 -7.60 -5.46 0.86
N ARG A 142 -6.41 -6.07 0.84
CA ARG A 142 -5.28 -5.67 -0.01
C ARG A 142 -4.98 -4.17 0.05
N ARG A 143 -5.24 -3.51 1.19
CA ARG A 143 -5.02 -2.06 1.35
C ARG A 143 -3.59 -1.74 1.78
N ARG A 144 -3.26 -0.44 1.84
CA ARG A 144 -1.99 0.00 2.44
C ARG A 144 -2.00 -0.39 3.91
N SER A 145 -0.95 -1.08 4.36
CA SER A 145 -0.85 -1.54 5.75
C SER A 145 -1.03 -0.42 6.78
N GLY A 146 -0.55 0.79 6.49
CA GLY A 146 -0.65 1.95 7.36
C GLY A 146 -2.08 2.47 7.58
N GLU A 147 -3.01 2.23 6.65
CA GLU A 147 -4.42 2.64 6.79
C GLU A 147 -5.09 1.82 7.89
N LEU A 148 -4.97 0.48 7.82
CA LEU A 148 -5.52 -0.44 8.83
C LEU A 148 -4.77 -0.42 10.15
N SER A 149 -3.45 -0.18 10.12
CA SER A 149 -2.65 -0.06 11.35
C SER A 149 -3.13 1.11 12.22
N LYS A 150 -3.60 2.20 11.60
CA LYS A 150 -4.01 3.43 12.30
C LYS A 150 -5.50 3.45 12.69
N MET A 151 -6.25 2.42 12.31
CA MET A 151 -7.68 2.31 12.62
C MET A 151 -7.90 2.42 14.14
N THR A 152 -8.91 3.19 14.52
CA THR A 152 -9.29 3.40 15.92
C THR A 152 -10.46 2.50 16.34
N VAL A 153 -10.61 2.28 17.65
CA VAL A 153 -11.76 1.55 18.20
C VAL A 153 -13.07 2.28 17.89
N GLU A 154 -13.04 3.60 17.89
CA GLU A 154 -14.18 4.45 17.56
C GLU A 154 -14.60 4.29 16.08
N GLU A 155 -13.67 4.36 15.12
CA GLU A 155 -13.98 4.12 13.70
C GLU A 155 -14.58 2.72 13.46
N TYR A 156 -14.03 1.70 14.11
CA TYR A 156 -14.56 0.34 14.04
C TYR A 156 -15.99 0.24 14.59
N SER A 157 -16.26 0.94 15.70
CA SER A 157 -17.54 0.87 16.43
C SER A 157 -18.64 1.74 15.82
N LYS A 158 -18.30 2.86 15.20
CA LYS A 158 -19.24 3.84 14.61
C LYS A 158 -20.02 3.28 13.42
N ASN A 159 -19.44 2.36 12.66
CA ASN A 159 -19.99 1.95 11.37
C ASN A 159 -20.62 0.56 11.44
N LYS A 160 -21.79 0.46 12.08
CA LYS A 160 -22.70 -0.67 11.92
C LYS A 160 -23.50 -0.56 10.60
N LEU A 161 -22.83 -0.28 9.48
CA LEU A 161 -23.47 -0.36 8.16
C LEU A 161 -23.44 -1.81 7.69
N THR A 162 -24.20 -2.66 8.38
CA THR A 162 -24.59 -3.96 7.85
C THR A 162 -26.01 -4.23 8.28
N ASN A 163 -26.92 -4.15 7.30
CA ASN A 163 -28.17 -4.90 7.17
C ASN A 163 -29.52 -4.19 7.43
N ASP A 164 -29.60 -2.88 7.66
CA ASP A 164 -30.91 -2.25 8.00
C ASP A 164 -31.41 -1.15 7.07
N ASP A 165 -30.71 -0.86 5.96
CA ASP A 165 -31.28 -0.04 4.89
C ASP A 165 -32.13 -0.96 3.99
N GLY A 166 -33.32 -1.35 4.49
CA GLY A 166 -34.25 -2.27 3.81
C GLY A 166 -34.66 -1.85 2.40
N GLU A 167 -34.40 -0.59 2.01
CA GLU A 167 -34.63 -0.08 0.65
C GLU A 167 -33.71 -0.70 -0.42
N LEU A 168 -32.46 -1.02 -0.09
CA LEU A 168 -31.51 -1.59 -1.07
C LEU A 168 -31.62 -3.10 -1.19
N ASP A 169 -32.31 -3.77 -0.26
CA ASP A 169 -32.46 -5.22 -0.26
C ASP A 169 -33.28 -5.70 -1.48
N GLY A 170 -34.12 -4.84 -2.08
CA GLY A 170 -34.82 -5.17 -3.33
C GLY A 170 -33.91 -5.27 -4.57
N CYS A 171 -32.74 -4.62 -4.56
CA CYS A 171 -31.86 -4.49 -5.72
C CYS A 171 -30.70 -5.50 -5.73
N LEU A 172 -30.46 -6.21 -4.63
CA LEU A 172 -29.37 -7.16 -4.49
C LEU A 172 -29.79 -8.59 -4.83
N THR A 173 -28.93 -9.30 -5.53
CA THR A 173 -29.05 -10.75 -5.73
C THR A 173 -28.92 -11.50 -4.40
N LYS A 174 -29.42 -12.74 -4.35
CA LYS A 174 -29.29 -13.59 -3.15
C LYS A 174 -27.85 -13.73 -2.68
N LEU A 175 -26.92 -13.90 -3.62
CA LEU A 175 -25.49 -14.00 -3.32
C LEU A 175 -24.95 -12.70 -2.70
N GLU A 176 -25.30 -11.54 -3.25
CA GLU A 176 -24.86 -10.25 -2.71
C GLU A 176 -25.40 -9.99 -1.31
N LYS A 177 -26.67 -10.36 -1.05
CA LYS A 177 -27.25 -10.32 0.30
C LYS A 177 -26.49 -11.20 1.27
N ASP A 178 -26.20 -12.44 0.87
CA ASP A 178 -25.45 -13.38 1.70
C ASP A 178 -24.02 -12.86 1.98
N LEU A 179 -23.37 -12.24 0.98
CA LEU A 179 -22.06 -11.60 1.14
C LEU A 179 -22.10 -10.40 2.09
N CYS A 180 -23.10 -9.52 1.97
CA CYS A 180 -23.30 -8.40 2.88
C CYS A 180 -23.54 -8.85 4.33
N ARG A 181 -24.21 -10.00 4.53
CA ARG A 181 -24.40 -10.60 5.85
C ARG A 181 -23.12 -11.23 6.40
N TYR A 182 -22.30 -11.83 5.52
CA TYR A 182 -21.09 -12.54 5.92
C TYR A 182 -19.89 -11.63 6.21
N TYR A 183 -19.81 -10.48 5.55
CA TYR A 183 -18.72 -9.51 5.70
C TYR A 183 -19.19 -8.26 6.44
N PHE A 184 -18.50 -7.97 7.55
CA PHE A 184 -18.71 -6.71 8.27
C PHE A 184 -17.98 -5.57 7.56
N ARG A 185 -18.72 -4.51 7.22
CA ARG A 185 -18.20 -3.30 6.58
C ARG A 185 -18.06 -2.16 7.58
N THR A 186 -16.89 -1.55 7.62
CA THR A 186 -16.66 -0.28 8.33
C THR A 186 -15.94 0.71 7.42
N GLU A 187 -15.92 1.98 7.82
CA GLU A 187 -15.27 3.06 7.10
C GLU A 187 -14.14 3.66 7.94
N ILE A 188 -13.00 3.92 7.31
CA ILE A 188 -11.83 4.56 7.95
C ILE A 188 -11.38 5.80 7.20
N ILE A 189 -10.72 6.70 7.90
CA ILE A 189 -10.10 7.88 7.29
C ILE A 189 -8.73 7.49 6.72
N ALA A 190 -8.66 7.29 5.40
CA ALA A 190 -7.42 6.87 4.73
C ALA A 190 -6.45 8.04 4.51
N LYS A 191 -6.98 9.20 4.10
CA LYS A 191 -6.26 10.47 3.94
C LYS A 191 -7.18 11.60 4.45
N PRO A 192 -6.64 12.79 4.79
CA PRO A 192 -7.49 13.93 5.09
C PRO A 192 -8.57 14.11 4.01
N GLY A 193 -9.84 14.04 4.41
CA GLY A 193 -11.00 14.17 3.52
C GLY A 193 -11.36 12.95 2.67
N ARG A 194 -10.69 11.79 2.82
CA ARG A 194 -11.04 10.55 2.08
C ARG A 194 -11.39 9.42 3.04
N ILE A 195 -12.67 9.08 3.03
CA ILE A 195 -13.24 7.92 3.71
C ILE A 195 -13.05 6.70 2.81
N ALA A 196 -12.82 5.55 3.43
CA ALA A 196 -12.59 4.34 2.67
C ALA A 196 -13.13 3.10 3.39
N ALA A 197 -13.84 2.26 2.64
CA ALA A 197 -14.47 1.06 3.16
C ALA A 197 -13.44 -0.05 3.46
N VAL A 198 -13.69 -0.79 4.53
CA VAL A 198 -12.91 -1.96 4.95
C VAL A 198 -13.89 -3.07 5.27
N LEU A 199 -13.59 -4.26 4.76
CA LEU A 199 -14.37 -5.48 4.95
C LEU A 199 -13.66 -6.43 5.90
N PHE A 200 -14.40 -7.04 6.81
CA PHE A 200 -13.94 -8.04 7.74
C PHE A 200 -14.77 -9.31 7.58
N PRO A 201 -14.15 -10.46 7.27
CA PRO A 201 -14.84 -11.74 7.38
C PRO A 201 -15.37 -11.95 8.79
N ARG A 202 -16.52 -12.62 8.93
CA ARG A 202 -17.17 -12.90 10.22
C ARG A 202 -16.20 -13.35 11.33
N GLN A 203 -15.34 -14.32 11.04
CA GLN A 203 -14.37 -14.83 12.02
C GLN A 203 -13.38 -13.75 12.51
N VAL A 204 -12.93 -12.88 11.60
CA VAL A 204 -12.00 -11.79 11.95
C VAL A 204 -12.72 -10.75 12.81
N LYS A 205 -13.98 -10.42 12.46
CA LYS A 205 -14.84 -9.55 13.28
C LYS A 205 -15.02 -10.11 14.69
N GLU A 206 -15.36 -11.39 14.83
CA GLU A 206 -15.55 -12.04 16.13
C GLU A 206 -14.29 -11.97 17.00
N ASN A 207 -13.11 -12.17 16.40
CA ASN A 207 -11.83 -12.02 17.07
C ASN A 207 -11.54 -10.56 17.46
N ILE A 208 -11.85 -9.59 16.61
CA ILE A 208 -11.71 -8.16 16.93
C ILE A 208 -12.63 -7.77 18.07
N ASP A 209 -13.89 -8.21 18.05
CA ASP A 209 -14.85 -7.96 19.11
C ASP A 209 -14.38 -8.59 20.44
N LEU A 210 -13.76 -9.78 20.39
CA LEU A 210 -13.13 -10.42 21.56
C LEU A 210 -11.97 -9.58 22.09
N LEU A 211 -11.12 -9.04 21.21
CA LEU A 211 -10.01 -8.16 21.59
C LEU A 211 -10.52 -6.89 22.28
N ILE A 212 -11.59 -6.27 21.76
CA ILE A 212 -12.20 -5.07 22.35
C ILE A 212 -12.78 -5.40 23.73
N ARG A 213 -13.57 -6.48 23.85
CA ARG A 213 -14.20 -6.90 25.11
C ARG A 213 -13.20 -7.20 26.23
N SER A 214 -12.07 -7.81 25.89
CA SER A 214 -11.02 -8.21 26.84
C SER A 214 -9.92 -7.17 27.05
N ARG A 215 -9.98 -6.02 26.35
CA ARG A 215 -8.92 -5.01 26.34
C ARG A 215 -8.61 -4.45 27.72
N ASN A 216 -9.65 -4.09 28.47
CA ASN A 216 -9.52 -3.40 29.76
C ASN A 216 -9.07 -4.33 30.89
N SER A 217 -9.40 -5.62 30.82
CA SER A 217 -9.04 -6.59 31.85
C SER A 217 -7.62 -7.15 31.66
N LEU A 218 -7.15 -7.31 30.42
CA LEU A 218 -5.88 -7.98 30.14
C LEU A 218 -4.70 -7.03 29.87
N THR A 219 -4.98 -5.76 29.52
CA THR A 219 -3.95 -4.84 29.05
C THR A 219 -4.09 -3.44 29.67
N ASN A 220 -2.97 -2.74 29.81
CA ASN A 220 -2.95 -1.34 30.22
C ASN A 220 -3.29 -0.39 29.03
N CYS A 221 -3.97 -0.89 27.98
CA CYS A 221 -4.25 -0.14 26.75
C CYS A 221 -5.56 0.68 26.81
N PHE A 222 -6.11 0.94 27.99
CA PHE A 222 -7.38 1.64 28.18
C PHE A 222 -7.39 3.03 27.52
N ASN A 223 -6.24 3.74 27.54
CA ASN A 223 -6.14 5.09 26.98
C ASN A 223 -5.72 5.11 25.50
N SER A 224 -5.44 3.95 24.90
CA SER A 224 -5.01 3.89 23.50
C SER A 224 -6.21 3.87 22.57
N LYS A 225 -6.33 4.90 21.71
CA LYS A 225 -7.39 5.00 20.71
C LYS A 225 -7.33 3.94 19.60
N TYR A 226 -6.16 3.34 19.38
CA TYR A 226 -5.93 2.42 18.25
C TYR A 226 -6.58 1.07 18.50
N LEU A 227 -7.19 0.51 17.46
CA LEU A 227 -7.76 -0.84 17.50
C LEU A 227 -6.67 -1.88 17.79
N PHE A 228 -5.52 -1.74 17.13
CA PHE A 228 -4.34 -2.60 17.25
C PHE A 228 -3.17 -1.83 17.91
N PRO A 229 -3.15 -1.68 19.24
CA PRO A 229 -2.12 -0.93 19.95
C PRO A 229 -0.82 -1.72 20.09
N THR A 230 0.32 -1.03 20.23
CA THR A 230 1.57 -1.67 20.67
C THR A 230 1.45 -2.20 22.10
N LYS A 231 2.36 -3.09 22.51
CA LYS A 231 2.42 -3.59 23.91
C LYS A 231 2.51 -2.47 24.96
N SER A 232 3.19 -1.37 24.60
CA SER A 232 3.32 -0.17 25.43
C SER A 232 2.07 0.74 25.44
N ALA A 233 1.04 0.42 24.64
CA ALA A 233 -0.15 1.25 24.39
C ALA A 233 0.11 2.66 23.80
N SER A 234 1.37 3.07 23.65
CA SER A 234 1.76 4.41 23.21
C SER A 234 1.55 4.69 21.72
N SER A 235 1.42 3.64 20.91
CA SER A 235 1.21 3.77 19.47
C SER A 235 0.43 2.57 18.93
N HIS A 236 0.41 2.44 17.60
CA HIS A 236 -0.21 1.33 16.90
C HIS A 236 0.82 0.32 16.39
N ILE A 237 0.39 -0.93 16.19
CA ILE A 237 1.21 -1.96 15.57
C ILE A 237 1.54 -1.54 14.12
N ARG A 238 2.79 -1.79 13.68
CA ARG A 238 3.20 -1.52 12.30
C ARG A 238 2.85 -2.71 11.42
N GLY A 239 1.81 -2.57 10.60
CA GLY A 239 1.38 -3.64 9.71
C GLY A 239 2.44 -4.13 8.72
N THR A 240 3.43 -3.31 8.37
CA THR A 240 4.60 -3.74 7.55
C THR A 240 5.46 -4.77 8.25
N ASP A 241 5.66 -4.62 9.55
CA ASP A 241 6.56 -5.46 10.33
C ASP A 241 5.86 -6.78 10.68
N VAL A 242 4.58 -6.71 11.03
CA VAL A 242 3.72 -7.88 11.24
C VAL A 242 3.61 -8.74 9.98
N LEU A 243 3.32 -8.13 8.82
CA LEU A 243 3.28 -8.86 7.55
C LEU A 243 4.61 -9.56 7.25
N ARG A 244 5.73 -8.91 7.54
CA ARG A 244 7.07 -9.47 7.31
C ARG A 244 7.33 -10.68 8.21
N SER A 245 7.02 -10.57 9.50
CA SER A 245 7.17 -11.67 10.46
C SER A 245 6.30 -12.86 10.05
N ILE A 246 5.00 -12.63 9.84
CA ILE A 246 4.05 -13.71 9.54
C ILE A 246 4.35 -14.38 8.21
N ALA A 247 4.83 -13.63 7.21
CA ALA A 247 5.23 -14.22 5.94
C ALA A 247 6.37 -15.23 6.10
N ILE A 248 7.32 -14.97 7.02
CA ILE A 248 8.41 -15.90 7.35
C ILE A 248 7.85 -17.09 8.13
N ASP A 249 7.02 -16.81 9.14
CA ASP A 249 6.49 -17.84 10.05
C ASP A 249 5.51 -18.82 9.37
N CYS A 250 4.82 -18.38 8.31
CA CYS A 250 3.79 -19.20 7.66
C CYS A 250 4.35 -20.26 6.70
N GLY A 251 5.66 -20.29 6.45
CA GLY A 251 6.28 -21.28 5.56
C GLY A 251 5.97 -21.06 4.07
N ALA A 252 5.71 -19.82 3.65
CA ALA A 252 5.58 -19.48 2.24
C ALA A 252 6.89 -19.74 1.49
N GLU A 253 6.81 -20.08 0.20
CA GLU A 253 7.97 -20.32 -0.66
C GLU A 253 8.76 -19.04 -0.88
N HIS A 254 8.05 -17.92 -1.05
CA HIS A 254 8.64 -16.61 -1.28
C HIS A 254 8.11 -15.57 -0.28
N PRO A 255 8.54 -15.65 1.00
CA PRO A 255 8.07 -14.78 2.06
C PRO A 255 8.41 -13.31 1.79
N GLU A 256 9.45 -13.00 1.01
CA GLU A 256 9.83 -11.66 0.57
C GLU A 256 8.83 -11.03 -0.42
N ARG A 257 7.94 -11.83 -1.00
CA ARG A 257 6.87 -11.36 -1.90
C ARG A 257 5.60 -10.97 -1.16
N LEU A 258 5.36 -11.53 0.01
CA LEU A 258 4.21 -11.21 0.87
C LEU A 258 4.39 -9.87 1.60
N ARG A 259 4.34 -8.77 0.85
CA ARG A 259 4.42 -7.38 1.35
C ARG A 259 3.21 -6.60 0.90
N SER A 260 2.70 -5.66 1.69
CA SER A 260 1.48 -4.88 1.36
C SER A 260 1.54 -4.21 -0.03
N THR A 261 2.71 -3.71 -0.45
CA THR A 261 2.90 -3.16 -1.81
C THR A 261 2.78 -4.19 -2.91
N LYS A 262 3.34 -5.39 -2.71
CA LYS A 262 3.31 -6.50 -3.66
C LYS A 262 1.94 -7.19 -3.69
N LEU A 263 1.25 -7.32 -2.55
CA LEU A 263 -0.13 -7.80 -2.46
C LEU A 263 -1.11 -6.88 -3.20
N ARG A 264 -0.89 -5.55 -3.16
CA ARG A 264 -1.64 -4.58 -3.98
C ARG A 264 -1.40 -4.76 -5.48
N LYS A 265 -0.16 -5.04 -5.88
CA LYS A 265 0.16 -5.39 -7.27
C LYS A 265 -0.41 -6.75 -7.67
N HIS A 266 -0.48 -7.71 -6.74
CA HIS A 266 -1.03 -9.03 -7.00
C HIS A 266 -2.52 -8.95 -7.37
N ILE A 267 -3.34 -8.30 -6.53
CA ILE A 267 -4.76 -8.14 -6.85
C ILE A 267 -4.94 -7.38 -8.16
N ALA A 268 -4.10 -6.37 -8.41
CA ALA A 268 -4.09 -5.62 -9.65
C ALA A 268 -3.89 -6.49 -10.90
N THR A 269 -2.92 -7.40 -10.84
CA THR A 269 -2.64 -8.32 -11.95
C THR A 269 -3.71 -9.39 -12.07
N MET A 270 -4.18 -9.96 -10.96
CA MET A 270 -5.25 -10.96 -10.99
C MET A 270 -6.53 -10.40 -11.59
N THR A 271 -6.84 -9.11 -11.35
CA THR A 271 -8.04 -8.48 -11.92
C THR A 271 -7.95 -8.19 -13.41
N GLN A 272 -6.77 -8.28 -14.03
CA GLN A 272 -6.65 -8.27 -15.50
C GLN A 272 -6.99 -9.62 -16.12
N LEU A 273 -6.82 -10.71 -15.36
CA LEU A 273 -7.25 -12.04 -15.82
C LEU A 273 -8.77 -12.16 -15.84
N PHE A 274 -9.45 -11.39 -15.01
CA PHE A 274 -10.90 -11.26 -15.02
C PHE A 274 -11.27 -10.19 -16.05
N ASN A 275 -12.13 -10.52 -17.01
CA ASN A 275 -12.60 -9.58 -18.05
C ASN A 275 -13.64 -8.61 -17.45
N LEU A 276 -13.20 -7.79 -16.50
CA LEU A 276 -14.04 -6.83 -15.79
C LEU A 276 -14.34 -5.61 -16.67
N SER A 277 -15.55 -5.09 -16.58
CA SER A 277 -15.90 -3.84 -17.26
C SER A 277 -15.15 -2.64 -16.66
N ASP A 278 -15.03 -1.54 -17.40
CA ASP A 278 -14.44 -0.29 -16.90
C ASP A 278 -15.12 0.19 -15.61
N ASN A 279 -16.43 -0.02 -15.47
CA ASN A 279 -17.19 0.33 -14.28
C ASN A 279 -16.80 -0.54 -13.08
N ASP A 280 -16.64 -1.85 -13.28
CA ASP A 280 -16.23 -2.78 -12.20
C ASP A 280 -14.79 -2.52 -11.75
N LEU A 281 -13.90 -2.19 -12.70
CA LEU A 281 -12.53 -1.77 -12.41
C LEU A 281 -12.52 -0.47 -11.59
N ASP A 282 -13.40 0.48 -11.88
CA ASP A 282 -13.53 1.72 -11.12
C ASP A 282 -14.05 1.48 -9.69
N ILE A 283 -15.03 0.58 -9.51
CA ILE A 283 -15.51 0.16 -8.19
C ILE A 283 -14.37 -0.45 -7.37
N LEU A 284 -13.62 -1.38 -7.98
CA LEU A 284 -12.49 -2.02 -7.33
C LEU A 284 -11.36 -1.04 -6.99
N ALA A 285 -11.01 -0.13 -7.91
CA ALA A 285 -9.98 0.87 -7.71
C ALA A 285 -10.31 1.81 -6.54
N LYS A 286 -11.58 2.25 -6.45
CA LYS A 286 -12.09 3.04 -5.33
C LYS A 286 -11.98 2.27 -4.01
N PHE A 287 -12.36 1.00 -4.00
CA PHE A 287 -12.26 0.14 -2.82
C PHE A 287 -10.80 -0.01 -2.34
N LEU A 288 -9.86 -0.27 -3.25
CA LEU A 288 -8.42 -0.42 -2.94
C LEU A 288 -7.71 0.90 -2.59
N GLY A 289 -8.38 2.04 -2.75
CA GLY A 289 -7.80 3.36 -2.48
C GLY A 289 -6.68 3.73 -3.47
N HIS A 290 -6.82 3.29 -4.73
CA HIS A 290 -5.95 3.63 -5.85
C HIS A 290 -6.48 4.88 -6.58
N ASP A 291 -5.57 5.60 -7.23
CA ASP A 291 -5.96 6.63 -8.21
C ASP A 291 -6.25 5.91 -9.53
N ILE A 292 -7.39 6.20 -10.16
CA ILE A 292 -7.85 5.54 -11.39
C ILE A 292 -6.81 5.66 -12.52
N ARG A 293 -6.05 6.76 -12.57
CA ARG A 293 -4.99 6.94 -13.58
C ARG A 293 -3.80 6.01 -13.33
N VAL A 294 -3.42 5.86 -12.06
CA VAL A 294 -2.40 4.88 -11.63
C VAL A 294 -2.91 3.45 -11.85
N HIS A 295 -4.22 3.22 -11.75
CA HIS A 295 -4.84 1.93 -12.06
C HIS A 295 -4.72 1.60 -13.55
N ARG A 296 -5.01 2.52 -14.47
CA ARG A 296 -4.93 2.23 -15.92
C ARG A 296 -3.50 1.99 -16.42
N GLU A 297 -2.49 2.68 -15.89
CA GLU A 297 -1.09 2.52 -16.32
C GLU A 297 -0.41 1.25 -15.78
N PHE A 298 -0.63 0.91 -14.50
CA PHE A 298 0.03 -0.25 -13.90
C PHE A 298 -0.57 -1.59 -14.36
N TYR A 299 -1.78 -1.57 -14.94
CA TYR A 299 -2.54 -2.77 -15.26
C TYR A 299 -2.45 -3.21 -16.73
N ARG A 300 -1.70 -2.51 -17.58
CA ARG A 300 -1.49 -2.93 -18.99
C ARG A 300 -0.31 -3.89 -19.19
N LEU A 301 0.31 -4.37 -18.12
CA LEU A 301 1.55 -5.15 -18.21
C LEU A 301 1.33 -6.62 -18.59
N LEU A 302 0.21 -7.23 -18.16
CA LEU A 302 -0.19 -8.57 -18.63
C LEU A 302 -0.87 -8.50 -20.00
N ASP A 303 -1.52 -7.37 -20.28
CA ASP A 303 -2.04 -6.98 -21.59
C ASP A 303 -0.93 -7.12 -22.66
N GLY A 304 0.32 -6.75 -22.35
CA GLY A 304 1.45 -6.96 -23.26
C GLY A 304 1.68 -8.40 -23.72
N THR A 305 1.45 -9.42 -22.88
CA THR A 305 1.64 -10.83 -23.31
C THR A 305 0.46 -11.34 -24.13
N MET A 306 -0.76 -10.99 -23.73
CA MET A 306 -1.99 -11.29 -24.48
C MET A 306 -2.01 -10.56 -25.82
N GLN A 307 -1.67 -9.27 -25.84
CA GLN A 307 -1.48 -8.46 -27.04
C GLN A 307 -0.36 -9.01 -27.90
N VAL A 308 0.79 -9.38 -27.34
CA VAL A 308 1.87 -10.01 -28.12
C VAL A 308 1.41 -11.34 -28.71
N ALA A 309 0.62 -12.14 -28.00
CA ALA A 309 0.05 -13.38 -28.56
C ALA A 309 -0.96 -13.08 -29.69
N LYS A 310 -1.85 -12.11 -29.50
CA LYS A 310 -2.81 -11.64 -30.52
C LYS A 310 -2.10 -11.07 -31.76
N VAL A 311 -1.09 -10.22 -31.56
CA VAL A 311 -0.25 -9.66 -32.63
C VAL A 311 0.54 -10.78 -33.31
N LYS A 312 1.13 -11.73 -32.57
CA LYS A 312 1.80 -12.90 -33.18
C LYS A 312 0.84 -13.71 -34.03
N LYS A 313 -0.38 -13.98 -33.54
CA LYS A 313 -1.42 -14.69 -34.29
C LYS A 313 -1.80 -13.93 -35.57
N LEU A 314 -1.99 -12.61 -35.47
CA LEU A 314 -2.25 -11.74 -36.62
C LEU A 314 -1.10 -11.77 -37.64
N LEU A 315 0.15 -11.64 -37.17
CA LEU A 315 1.35 -11.70 -38.01
C LEU A 315 1.50 -13.07 -38.69
N MET A 316 1.21 -14.16 -37.99
CA MET A 316 1.20 -15.51 -38.58
C MET A 316 0.08 -15.68 -39.62
N MET A 317 -1.11 -15.13 -39.36
CA MET A 317 -2.20 -15.11 -40.34
C MET A 317 -1.84 -14.29 -41.58
N MET A 318 -1.11 -13.18 -41.41
CA MET A 318 -0.56 -12.38 -42.51
C MET A 318 0.47 -13.15 -43.34
N GLU A 319 1.42 -13.83 -42.70
CA GLU A 319 2.44 -14.64 -43.39
C GLU A 319 1.84 -15.83 -44.15
N SER A 320 0.80 -16.46 -43.59
CA SER A 320 0.11 -17.60 -44.20
C SER A 320 -0.87 -17.24 -45.33
N GLY A 321 -1.09 -15.95 -45.61
CA GLY A 321 -2.02 -15.46 -46.65
C GLY A 321 -3.51 -15.67 -46.33
N GLN A 322 -3.88 -15.92 -45.07
CA GLN A 322 -5.24 -16.29 -44.67
C GLN A 322 -6.17 -15.11 -44.32
N ILE A 323 -5.69 -13.86 -44.44
CA ILE A 323 -6.45 -12.65 -44.05
C ILE A 323 -7.76 -12.50 -44.83
N THR A 324 -7.82 -12.99 -46.06
CA THR A 324 -8.97 -12.78 -46.95
C THR A 324 -10.18 -13.67 -46.66
N ARG A 325 -10.06 -14.68 -45.78
CA ARG A 325 -11.18 -15.61 -45.48
C ARG A 325 -12.00 -15.26 -44.25
N ASN A 326 -11.45 -14.53 -43.29
CA ASN A 326 -12.16 -14.14 -42.07
C ASN A 326 -12.01 -12.63 -41.89
N SER A 327 -13.08 -11.88 -42.19
CA SER A 327 -13.21 -10.47 -41.80
C SER A 327 -13.32 -10.40 -40.28
N VAL A 328 -12.18 -10.42 -39.58
CA VAL A 328 -12.16 -10.28 -38.14
C VAL A 328 -12.35 -8.80 -37.82
N ASN A 329 -13.52 -8.46 -37.27
CA ASN A 329 -13.92 -7.10 -36.96
C ASN A 329 -13.29 -6.55 -35.67
N SER A 330 -12.70 -7.40 -34.82
CA SER A 330 -12.00 -7.01 -33.59
C SER A 330 -10.90 -7.99 -33.19
N LEU A 331 -9.81 -7.50 -32.61
CA LEU A 331 -8.76 -8.32 -31.99
C LEU A 331 -9.24 -9.10 -30.75
N ASP A 332 -10.44 -8.80 -30.25
CA ASP A 332 -11.09 -9.58 -29.18
C ASP A 332 -11.86 -10.80 -29.72
N ASP A 333 -12.20 -10.81 -31.02
CA ASP A 333 -12.88 -11.92 -31.70
C ASP A 333 -11.89 -12.88 -32.38
N MET A 334 -10.58 -12.69 -32.18
CA MET A 334 -9.49 -13.51 -32.76
C MET A 334 -9.09 -14.70 -31.93
#